data_AF-A0A520CBK5-F1
#
_entry.id   AF-A0A520CBK5-F1
#
_cell.length_a   1.000
_cell.length_b   1.000
_cell.length_c   1.000
_cell.angle_alpha   90.00
_cell.angle_beta   90.00
_cell.angle_gamma   90.00
#
_symmetry.space_group_name_H-M   'P 1'
#
loop_
_entity.id
_entity.type
_entity.pdbx_description
1 polymer ?
#
loop_
_entity_poly.entity_id
_entity_poly.type
_entity_poly.pdbx_seq_one_letter_code
_entity_poly.pdbx_strand_id
1 'polypeptide(L)'
;MKHNRITKNTEWIDNYKVFTPRANNIGTELNDDNLNTFVGAPKTICTESYIAVGFDLKLNELSAKNLCKYLTTKFARFQHSVGKASQDATSKTYKFIPLQNFTSKSDIDWSKSIEGIDKQLYKKYGLTKEEIKFIESMIKPMA
;
A
#
# COMPACT_ATOMS: atom_id res chain seq x y z
N MET A 1 -21.93 8.76 -13.73
CA MET A 1 -21.67 9.99 -14.51
C MET A 1 -21.37 9.60 -15.96
N LYS A 2 -21.75 10.43 -16.93
CA LYS A 2 -21.33 10.22 -18.34
C LYS A 2 -19.83 10.58 -18.47
N HIS A 3 -19.04 9.73 -19.14
CA HIS A 3 -17.58 9.91 -19.30
C HIS A 3 -17.20 11.29 -19.86
N ASN A 4 -18.03 11.85 -20.75
CA ASN A 4 -17.80 13.13 -21.41
C ASN A 4 -17.82 14.37 -20.48
N ARG A 5 -18.15 14.21 -19.19
CA ARG A 5 -18.10 15.30 -18.20
C ARG A 5 -16.85 15.25 -17.32
N ILE A 6 -16.03 14.21 -17.45
CA ILE A 6 -14.82 14.02 -16.65
C ILE A 6 -13.65 14.58 -17.45
N THR A 7 -12.95 15.57 -16.91
CA THR A 7 -11.89 16.31 -17.61
C THR A 7 -10.48 15.96 -17.15
N LYS A 8 -10.35 15.12 -16.10
CA LYS A 8 -9.07 14.71 -15.51
C LYS A 8 -9.08 13.21 -15.20
N ASN A 9 -7.92 12.57 -15.31
CA ASN A 9 -7.67 11.17 -14.95
C ASN A 9 -8.70 10.19 -15.56
N THR A 10 -9.13 10.47 -16.80
CA THR A 10 -10.14 9.66 -17.49
C THR A 10 -9.64 8.24 -17.73
N GLU A 11 -8.34 8.07 -17.89
CA GLU A 11 -7.65 6.80 -18.05
C GLU A 11 -7.65 5.95 -16.78
N TRP A 12 -8.00 6.51 -15.61
CA TRP A 12 -8.07 5.75 -14.36
C TRP A 12 -9.45 5.15 -14.14
N ILE A 13 -10.48 5.63 -14.85
CA ILE A 13 -11.88 5.30 -14.57
C ILE A 13 -12.08 3.79 -14.63
N ASP A 14 -11.68 3.16 -15.73
CA ASP A 14 -11.96 1.75 -16.00
C ASP A 14 -10.92 0.77 -15.41
N ASN A 15 -9.93 1.27 -14.69
CA ASN A 15 -8.90 0.46 -14.05
C ASN A 15 -9.25 0.11 -12.61
N TYR A 16 -8.74 -1.02 -12.12
CA TYR A 16 -8.63 -1.23 -10.68
C TYR A 16 -7.54 -0.32 -10.12
N LYS A 17 -7.78 0.17 -8.90
CA LYS A 17 -6.81 0.95 -8.12
C LYS A 17 -6.97 0.60 -6.63
N VAL A 18 -6.03 0.99 -5.80
CA VAL A 18 -6.14 0.88 -4.33
C VAL A 18 -6.27 2.27 -3.74
N PHE A 19 -7.22 2.46 -2.84
CA PHE A 19 -7.37 3.71 -2.10
C PHE A 19 -6.81 3.56 -0.70
N THR A 20 -6.14 4.61 -0.23
CA THR A 20 -5.63 4.75 1.13
C THR A 20 -6.00 6.13 1.66
N PRO A 21 -6.42 6.27 2.94
CA PRO A 21 -6.61 7.58 3.55
C PRO A 21 -5.34 8.41 3.43
N ARG A 22 -5.51 9.69 3.11
CA ARG A 22 -4.42 10.66 3.08
C ARG A 22 -3.92 10.98 4.49
N ALA A 23 -4.79 10.98 5.49
CA ALA A 23 -4.39 11.09 6.89
C ALA A 23 -4.32 9.69 7.51
N ASN A 24 -3.16 9.29 8.04
CA ASN A 24 -2.98 8.00 8.71
C ASN A 24 -1.90 8.04 9.79
N ASN A 25 -2.04 7.15 10.77
CA ASN A 25 -1.28 7.15 12.02
C ASN A 25 0.09 6.45 11.94
N ILE A 26 0.52 6.03 10.75
CA ILE A 26 1.81 5.34 10.58
C ILE A 26 2.96 6.26 10.99
N GLY A 27 3.85 5.81 11.89
CA GLY A 27 4.99 6.61 12.32
C GLY A 27 4.62 7.85 13.13
N THR A 28 3.44 7.85 13.78
CA THR A 28 3.03 8.89 14.72
C THR A 28 2.95 8.32 16.14
N GLU A 29 2.68 9.16 17.12
CA GLU A 29 2.56 8.83 18.55
C GLU A 29 1.29 8.04 18.91
N LEU A 30 0.42 7.77 17.92
CA LEU A 30 -0.87 7.14 18.14
C LEU A 30 -0.74 5.61 18.20
N ASN A 31 -1.78 4.98 18.77
CA ASN A 31 -1.71 3.57 19.12
C ASN A 31 -1.89 2.60 17.95
N ASP A 32 -2.50 3.02 16.84
CA ASP A 32 -2.57 2.25 15.61
C ASP A 32 -1.65 2.84 14.55
N ASP A 33 -1.20 2.00 13.62
CA ASP A 33 -0.40 2.38 12.45
C ASP A 33 -1.02 1.77 11.19
N ASN A 34 -2.35 1.76 11.11
CA ASN A 34 -3.09 1.13 10.02
C ASN A 34 -3.13 2.04 8.80
N LEU A 35 -2.81 1.48 7.62
CA LEU A 35 -2.98 2.19 6.36
C LEU A 35 -4.43 2.13 5.85
N ASN A 36 -5.25 1.17 6.29
CA ASN A 36 -6.68 1.05 5.95
C ASN A 36 -6.97 1.10 4.44
N THR A 37 -6.19 0.36 3.65
CA THR A 37 -6.35 0.30 2.19
C THR A 37 -7.56 -0.51 1.78
N PHE A 38 -8.22 -0.11 0.69
CA PHE A 38 -9.27 -0.90 0.06
C PHE A 38 -9.21 -0.84 -1.46
N VAL A 39 -9.81 -1.84 -2.11
CA VAL A 39 -9.84 -1.94 -3.57
C VAL A 39 -10.88 -0.98 -4.13
N GLY A 40 -10.44 -0.11 -5.03
CA GLY A 40 -11.30 0.65 -5.93
C GLY A 40 -11.52 -0.11 -7.24
N ALA A 41 -12.72 -0.67 -7.42
CA ALA A 41 -13.13 -1.32 -8.66
C ALA A 41 -13.20 -0.32 -9.84
N PRO A 42 -13.25 -0.78 -11.09
CA PRO A 42 -13.56 0.09 -12.23
C PRO A 42 -14.80 0.94 -11.96
N LYS A 43 -14.77 2.18 -12.44
CA LYS A 43 -15.79 3.22 -12.27
C LYS A 43 -15.95 3.73 -10.84
N THR A 44 -15.01 3.42 -9.96
CA THR A 44 -14.89 4.08 -8.64
C THR A 44 -13.88 5.23 -8.68
N ILE A 45 -14.17 6.26 -7.88
CA ILE A 45 -13.35 7.46 -7.72
C ILE A 45 -13.23 7.78 -6.23
N CYS A 46 -12.25 8.60 -5.87
CA CYS A 46 -12.13 9.18 -4.55
C CYS A 46 -11.97 10.69 -4.64
N THR A 47 -12.25 11.38 -3.54
CA THR A 47 -11.91 12.79 -3.33
C THR A 47 -10.54 12.88 -2.64
N GLU A 48 -10.10 14.10 -2.33
CA GLU A 48 -8.77 14.41 -1.78
C GLU A 48 -8.49 13.79 -0.39
N SER A 49 -9.50 13.23 0.27
CA SER A 49 -9.36 12.47 1.53
C SER A 49 -8.66 11.12 1.33
N TYR A 50 -8.56 10.63 0.10
CA TYR A 50 -7.86 9.40 -0.26
C TYR A 50 -6.82 9.62 -1.36
N ILE A 51 -5.78 8.79 -1.36
CA ILE A 51 -4.80 8.67 -2.44
C ILE A 51 -5.12 7.41 -3.25
N ALA A 52 -5.11 7.53 -4.57
CA ALA A 52 -5.19 6.40 -5.50
C ALA A 52 -3.79 5.83 -5.77
N VAL A 53 -3.63 4.52 -5.58
CA VAL A 53 -2.37 3.79 -5.70
C VAL A 53 -2.50 2.72 -6.79
N GLY A 54 -1.48 2.61 -7.64
CA GLY A 54 -1.34 1.54 -8.63
C GLY A 54 -2.28 1.64 -9.84
N PHE A 55 -2.83 2.82 -10.13
CA PHE A 55 -3.75 3.05 -11.26
C PHE A 55 -3.11 2.77 -12.64
N ASP A 56 -1.78 2.86 -12.73
CA ASP A 56 -0.94 2.64 -13.91
C ASP A 56 -0.42 1.19 -14.02
N LEU A 57 -0.63 0.37 -12.99
CA LEU A 57 -0.13 -1.01 -12.91
C LEU A 57 -1.02 -2.02 -13.64
N LYS A 58 -2.08 -1.57 -14.33
CA LYS A 58 -3.06 -2.42 -15.05
C LYS A 58 -3.57 -3.57 -14.16
N LEU A 59 -3.96 -3.21 -12.94
CA LEU A 59 -4.43 -4.17 -11.95
C LEU A 59 -5.73 -4.85 -12.40
N ASN A 60 -5.85 -6.13 -12.09
CA ASN A 60 -7.13 -6.82 -11.93
C ASN A 60 -7.49 -6.94 -10.44
N GLU A 61 -8.66 -7.49 -10.13
CA GLU A 61 -9.15 -7.65 -8.76
C GLU A 61 -8.14 -8.37 -7.84
N LEU A 62 -7.54 -9.47 -8.30
CA LEU A 62 -6.57 -10.23 -7.53
C LEU A 62 -5.32 -9.39 -7.22
N SER A 63 -4.74 -8.75 -8.24
CA SER A 63 -3.55 -7.92 -8.06
C SER A 63 -3.81 -6.66 -7.21
N ALA A 64 -5.03 -6.11 -7.26
CA ALA A 64 -5.43 -5.02 -6.37
C ALA A 64 -5.55 -5.49 -4.91
N LYS A 65 -6.12 -6.68 -4.67
CA LYS A 65 -6.13 -7.30 -3.33
C LYS A 65 -4.71 -7.57 -2.82
N ASN A 66 -3.82 -8.05 -3.69
CA ASN A 66 -2.41 -8.28 -3.34
C ASN A 66 -1.69 -6.96 -3.00
N LEU A 67 -1.97 -5.88 -3.72
CA LEU A 67 -1.47 -4.54 -3.38
C LEU A 67 -1.99 -4.06 -2.01
N CYS A 68 -3.26 -4.27 -1.67
CA CYS A 68 -3.75 -4.00 -0.32
C CYS A 68 -3.00 -4.83 0.75
N LYS A 69 -2.81 -6.14 0.52
CA LYS A 69 -2.05 -7.00 1.43
C LYS A 69 -0.62 -6.52 1.59
N TYR A 70 0.03 -6.10 0.51
CA TYR A 70 1.37 -5.54 0.56
C TYR A 70 1.43 -4.29 1.45
N LEU A 71 0.50 -3.35 1.27
CA LEU A 71 0.45 -2.12 2.05
C LEU A 71 0.06 -2.33 3.53
N THR A 72 -0.43 -3.52 3.88
CA THR A 72 -0.73 -3.98 5.25
C THR A 72 0.53 -4.49 5.96
N THR A 73 1.55 -4.94 5.20
CA THR A 73 2.79 -5.49 5.75
C THR A 73 3.53 -4.50 6.63
N LYS A 74 4.26 -5.01 7.63
CA LYS A 74 5.12 -4.16 8.44
C LYS A 74 6.25 -3.57 7.61
N PHE A 75 6.78 -4.33 6.66
CA PHE A 75 7.76 -3.86 5.69
C PHE A 75 7.31 -2.59 4.97
N ALA A 76 6.14 -2.60 4.31
CA ALA A 76 5.67 -1.44 3.54
C ALA A 76 5.36 -0.25 4.46
N ARG A 77 4.75 -0.49 5.63
CA ARG A 77 4.39 0.57 6.58
C ARG A 77 5.62 1.20 7.25
N PHE A 78 6.68 0.43 7.49
CA PHE A 78 7.97 0.96 7.93
C PHE A 78 8.60 1.86 6.85
N GLN A 79 8.64 1.40 5.60
CA GLN A 79 9.16 2.25 4.51
C GLN A 79 8.34 3.55 4.35
N HIS A 80 7.03 3.46 4.56
CA HIS A 80 6.16 4.64 4.57
C HIS A 80 6.49 5.60 5.73
N SER A 81 6.72 5.08 6.95
CA SER A 81 7.03 5.90 8.12
C SER A 81 8.33 6.68 7.94
N VAL A 82 9.34 6.11 7.28
CA VAL A 82 10.59 6.81 6.94
C VAL A 82 10.34 8.01 6.02
N GLY A 83 9.36 7.92 5.13
CA GLY A 83 9.01 8.98 4.18
C GLY A 83 8.02 10.02 4.71
N LYS A 84 7.42 9.79 5.88
CA LYS A 84 6.28 10.56 6.40
C LYS A 84 6.62 11.24 7.73
N ALA A 85 6.58 12.58 7.73
CA ALA A 85 6.94 13.38 8.91
C ALA A 85 5.75 13.73 9.83
N SER A 86 4.50 13.55 9.37
CA SER A 86 3.29 13.89 10.13
C SER A 86 2.12 12.99 9.74
N GLN A 87 0.90 13.29 10.20
CA GLN A 87 -0.30 12.57 9.77
C GLN A 87 -0.59 12.68 8.26
N ASP A 88 -0.11 13.75 7.58
CA ASP A 88 -0.38 13.98 6.15
C ASP A 88 0.50 13.10 5.24
N ALA A 89 -0.11 12.09 4.62
CA ALA A 89 0.49 11.13 3.70
C ALA A 89 0.19 11.49 2.23
N THR A 90 0.82 12.55 1.73
CA THR A 90 0.80 12.87 0.30
C THR A 90 1.48 11.79 -0.54
N SER A 91 1.30 11.78 -1.87
CA SER A 91 1.97 10.82 -2.75
C SER A 91 3.50 10.77 -2.58
N LYS A 92 4.13 11.87 -2.17
CA LYS A 92 5.58 11.98 -1.96
C LYS A 92 6.10 11.14 -0.78
N THR A 93 5.25 10.81 0.20
CA THR A 93 5.67 10.04 1.39
C THR A 93 5.84 8.55 1.08
N TYR A 94 5.30 8.06 -0.04
CA TYR A 94 5.40 6.66 -0.50
C TYR A 94 6.70 6.36 -1.27
N LYS A 95 7.59 7.34 -1.44
CA LYS A 95 8.79 7.25 -2.29
C LYS A 95 9.78 6.12 -1.94
N PHE A 96 9.75 5.62 -0.70
CA PHE A 96 10.66 4.58 -0.23
C PHE A 96 10.04 3.17 -0.27
N ILE A 97 8.76 3.06 -0.65
CA ILE A 97 8.07 1.78 -0.73
C ILE A 97 8.41 1.12 -2.09
N PRO A 98 9.12 -0.01 -2.11
CA PRO A 98 9.51 -0.64 -3.37
C PRO A 98 8.32 -1.24 -4.12
N LEU A 99 8.22 -1.00 -5.42
CA LEU A 99 7.18 -1.60 -6.27
C LEU A 99 7.36 -3.13 -6.36
N GLN A 100 6.28 -3.89 -6.20
CA GLN A 100 6.26 -5.35 -6.34
C GLN A 100 5.49 -5.80 -7.59
N ASN A 101 5.72 -7.05 -8.00
CA ASN A 101 4.82 -7.73 -8.93
C ASN A 101 3.62 -8.29 -8.15
N PHE A 102 2.41 -7.80 -8.43
CA PHE A 102 1.19 -8.23 -7.73
C PHE A 102 0.41 -9.34 -8.47
N THR A 103 0.96 -9.85 -9.58
CA THR A 103 0.33 -10.91 -10.39
C THR A 103 0.63 -12.30 -9.83
N SER A 104 0.01 -13.34 -10.42
CA SER A 104 0.32 -14.74 -10.11
C SER A 104 1.74 -15.17 -10.50
N LYS A 105 2.48 -14.35 -11.27
CA LYS A 105 3.88 -14.59 -11.65
C LYS A 105 4.88 -13.92 -10.70
N SER A 106 4.39 -13.43 -9.55
CA SER A 106 5.19 -12.81 -8.51
C SER A 106 6.19 -13.79 -7.90
N ASP A 107 7.33 -13.28 -7.45
CA ASP A 107 8.29 -13.99 -6.61
C ASP A 107 7.83 -14.07 -5.13
N ILE A 108 6.90 -13.19 -4.74
CA ILE A 108 6.18 -13.22 -3.47
C ILE A 108 4.91 -14.06 -3.62
N ASP A 109 4.73 -15.06 -2.77
CA ASP A 109 3.48 -15.81 -2.59
C ASP A 109 2.47 -14.96 -1.79
N TRP A 110 1.62 -14.25 -2.53
CA TRP A 110 0.56 -13.42 -1.98
C TRP A 110 -0.58 -14.20 -1.32
N SER A 111 -0.61 -15.54 -1.39
CA SER A 111 -1.62 -16.36 -0.71
C SER A 111 -1.36 -16.48 0.80
N LYS A 112 -0.12 -16.23 1.25
CA LYS A 112 0.28 -16.34 2.67
C LYS A 112 -0.37 -15.28 3.57
N SER A 113 -0.29 -15.50 4.88
CA SER A 113 -0.63 -14.48 5.88
C SER A 113 0.26 -13.24 5.74
N ILE A 114 -0.12 -12.12 6.36
CA ILE A 114 0.68 -10.88 6.33
C ILE A 114 2.08 -11.13 6.90
N GLU A 115 2.20 -11.80 8.04
CA GLU A 115 3.51 -12.20 8.61
C GLU A 115 4.33 -13.08 7.68
N GLY A 116 3.66 -13.98 6.93
CA GLY A 116 4.31 -14.83 5.94
C GLY A 116 4.80 -14.03 4.72
N ILE A 117 4.10 -12.96 4.36
CA ILE A 117 4.52 -12.03 3.30
C ILE A 117 5.67 -11.15 3.80
N ASP A 118 5.61 -10.63 5.03
CA ASP A 118 6.71 -9.86 5.65
C ASP A 118 8.02 -10.66 5.63
N LYS A 119 8.00 -11.93 6.04
CA LYS A 119 9.18 -12.82 5.97
C LYS A 119 9.73 -12.98 4.55
N GLN A 120 8.86 -13.06 3.54
CA GLN A 120 9.29 -13.13 2.14
C GLN A 120 9.94 -11.82 1.68
N LEU A 121 9.37 -10.67 2.07
CA LEU A 121 9.91 -9.35 1.74
C LEU A 121 11.27 -9.11 2.43
N TYR A 122 11.39 -9.44 3.72
CA TYR A 122 12.65 -9.33 4.44
C TYR A 122 13.76 -10.15 3.78
N LYS A 123 13.45 -11.39 3.38
CA LYS A 123 14.39 -12.25 2.65
C LYS A 123 14.73 -11.67 1.28
N LYS A 124 13.73 -11.19 0.52
CA LYS A 124 13.92 -10.62 -0.83
C LYS A 124 14.88 -9.43 -0.83
N TYR A 125 14.77 -8.56 0.19
CA TYR A 125 15.61 -7.37 0.32
C TYR A 125 16.87 -7.59 1.18
N GLY A 126 17.14 -8.82 1.63
CA GLY A 126 18.38 -9.15 2.33
C GLY A 126 18.51 -8.51 3.72
N LEU A 127 17.39 -8.26 4.42
CA LEU A 127 17.42 -7.63 5.74
C LEU A 127 18.09 -8.56 6.77
N THR A 128 18.90 -7.95 7.62
CA THR A 128 19.55 -8.58 8.76
C THR A 128 18.55 -8.86 9.89
N LYS A 129 18.93 -9.71 10.84
CA LYS A 129 18.08 -10.00 12.01
C LYS A 129 17.82 -8.74 12.84
N GLU A 130 18.81 -7.88 12.93
CA GLU A 130 18.78 -6.62 13.66
C GLU A 130 17.80 -5.64 13.01
N GLU A 131 17.83 -5.50 11.68
CA GLU A 131 16.89 -4.66 10.92
C GLU A 131 15.46 -5.21 11.01
N ILE A 132 15.28 -6.53 10.87
CA ILE A 132 13.96 -7.15 11.04
C ILE A 132 13.43 -6.86 12.45
N LYS A 133 14.24 -7.10 13.48
CA LYS A 133 13.84 -6.81 14.87
C LYS A 133 13.49 -5.34 15.08
N PHE A 134 14.23 -4.43 14.45
CA PHE A 134 13.92 -3.01 14.51
C PHE A 134 12.56 -2.69 13.87
N ILE A 135 12.31 -3.16 12.65
CA ILE A 135 11.00 -3.00 11.97
C ILE A 135 9.86 -3.56 12.82
N GLU A 136 10.04 -4.78 13.33
CA GLU A 136 9.04 -5.47 14.15
C GLU A 136 8.74 -4.74 15.47
N SER A 137 9.73 -4.01 16.02
CA SER A 137 9.56 -3.18 17.23
C SER A 137 8.94 -1.81 16.96
N MET A 138 9.09 -1.28 15.74
CA MET A 138 8.61 0.03 15.34
C MET A 138 7.17 -0.01 14.82
N ILE A 139 6.80 -1.08 14.11
CA ILE A 139 5.50 -1.24 13.46
C ILE A 139 4.69 -2.34 14.16
N LYS A 140 3.48 -2.00 14.59
CA LYS A 140 2.61 -2.91 15.33
C LYS A 140 1.96 -3.93 14.39
N PRO A 141 1.66 -5.14 14.85
CA PRO A 141 0.79 -6.06 14.11
C PRO A 141 -0.57 -5.40 13.88
N MET A 142 -1.16 -5.60 12.70
CA MET A 142 -2.55 -5.20 12.47
C MET A 142 -3.47 -6.20 13.19
N ALA A 143 -4.42 -5.68 13.96
CA ALA A 143 -5.47 -6.45 14.62
C ALA A 143 -6.65 -6.70 13.67
#